data_AF-A0A9P1IL20-F1
#
_entry.id   AF-A0A9P1IL20-F1
#
_cell.length_a   1.000
_cell.length_b   1.000
_cell.length_c   1.000
_cell.angle_alpha   90.00
_cell.angle_beta   90.00
_cell.angle_gamma   90.00
#
_symmetry.space_group_name_H-M   'P 1'
#
loop_
_entity.id
_entity.type
_entity.pdbx_description
1 polymer ?
#
loop_
_entity_poly.entity_id
_entity_poly.type
_entity_poly.pdbx_seq_one_letter_code
_entity_poly.pdbx_strand_id
1 'polypeptide(L)'
;MGSVKSKVNVEIVQEHVKTEPVVMYTKSACNFCTKAKDLFKDVKVQYTEVNLDQLKIDQPKDYLGIVNGLVYTTRQTSVPQI
;
A
#
# COMPACT_ATOMS: atom_id res chain seq x y z
N MET A 1 4.84 18.75 -16.61
CA MET A 1 4.23 17.97 -15.51
C MET A 1 2.96 17.18 -15.89
N GLY A 2 2.65 16.96 -17.19
CA GLY A 2 1.42 16.25 -17.60
C GLY A 2 1.52 14.73 -17.73
N SER A 3 2.73 14.17 -17.91
CA SER A 3 2.93 12.75 -18.22
C SER A 3 2.92 11.81 -16.99
N VAL A 4 2.99 12.37 -15.78
CA VAL A 4 3.04 11.57 -14.54
C VAL A 4 1.63 11.18 -14.06
N LYS A 5 0.63 12.07 -14.20
CA LYS A 5 -0.75 11.78 -13.78
C LYS A 5 -1.37 10.57 -14.49
N SER A 6 -0.97 10.26 -15.72
CA SER A 6 -1.47 9.09 -16.45
C SER A 6 -0.85 7.76 -15.99
N LYS A 7 0.17 7.79 -15.12
CA LYS A 7 0.90 6.60 -14.62
C LYS A 7 0.85 6.44 -13.10
N VAL A 8 0.07 7.28 -12.43
CA VAL A 8 -0.06 7.33 -10.97
C VAL A 8 -1.54 7.25 -10.65
N ASN A 9 -1.94 6.25 -9.88
CA ASN A 9 -3.30 6.11 -9.37
C ASN A 9 -3.31 6.53 -7.90
N VAL A 10 -3.53 7.82 -7.66
CA VAL A 10 -3.57 8.39 -6.31
C VAL A 10 -4.95 8.16 -5.68
N GLU A 11 -5.97 8.07 -6.52
CA GLU A 11 -7.37 7.97 -6.16
C GLU A 11 -7.63 6.70 -5.34
N ILE A 12 -7.11 5.53 -5.77
CA ILE A 12 -7.26 4.27 -5.02
C ILE A 12 -6.58 4.37 -3.64
N VAL A 13 -5.39 4.96 -3.57
CA VAL A 13 -4.67 5.12 -2.29
C VAL A 13 -5.45 6.03 -1.34
N GLN A 14 -6.02 7.12 -1.86
CA GLN A 14 -6.86 8.02 -1.08
C GLN A 14 -8.20 7.40 -0.68
N GLU A 15 -8.78 6.57 -1.53
CA GLU A 15 -10.02 5.85 -1.24
C GLU A 15 -9.80 4.89 -0.08
N HIS A 16 -8.77 4.03 -0.13
CA HIS A 16 -8.43 3.14 0.96
C HIS A 16 -8.24 3.87 2.30
N VAL A 17 -7.50 4.99 2.31
CA VAL A 17 -7.27 5.78 3.54
C VAL A 17 -8.54 6.46 4.05
N LYS A 18 -9.51 6.75 3.17
CA LYS A 18 -10.81 7.33 3.56
C LYS A 18 -11.78 6.29 4.10
N THR A 19 -11.78 5.08 3.53
CA THR A 19 -12.74 4.03 3.86
C THR A 19 -12.28 3.18 5.03
N GLU A 20 -10.99 2.91 5.12
CA GLU A 20 -10.40 2.03 6.11
C GLU A 20 -9.69 2.85 7.21
N PRO A 21 -9.99 2.61 8.49
CA PRO A 21 -9.35 3.32 9.60
C PRO A 21 -7.82 3.15 9.65
N VAL A 22 -7.33 1.98 9.23
CA VAL A 22 -5.90 1.66 9.18
C VAL A 22 -5.65 0.75 7.98
N VAL A 23 -4.75 1.17 7.08
CA VAL A 23 -4.35 0.41 5.90
C VAL A 23 -2.85 0.11 6.00
N MET A 24 -2.43 -1.11 5.67
CA MET A 24 -1.02 -1.47 5.63
C MET A 24 -0.65 -2.07 4.28
N TYR A 25 0.18 -1.37 3.53
CA TYR A 25 0.75 -1.85 2.28
C TYR A 25 2.00 -2.69 2.55
N THR A 26 2.00 -3.94 2.07
CA THR A 26 3.03 -4.94 2.38
C THR A 26 3.55 -5.62 1.11
N LYS A 27 4.60 -6.42 1.27
CA LYS A 27 5.05 -7.41 0.28
C LYS A 27 5.22 -8.77 0.94
N SER A 28 5.17 -9.81 0.13
CA SER A 28 5.51 -11.17 0.52
C SER A 28 7.00 -11.24 0.89
N ALA A 29 7.35 -12.11 1.84
CA ALA A 29 8.72 -12.27 2.34
C ALA A 29 9.38 -10.97 2.88
N CYS A 30 8.59 -10.07 3.51
CA CYS A 30 9.08 -8.82 4.11
C CYS A 30 9.13 -8.93 5.64
N ASN A 31 10.34 -9.08 6.21
CA ASN A 31 10.52 -9.20 7.67
C ASN A 31 10.05 -7.96 8.45
N PHE A 32 10.23 -6.76 7.89
CA PHE A 32 9.74 -5.52 8.51
C PHE A 32 8.21 -5.46 8.55
N CYS A 33 7.56 -5.98 7.51
CA CYS A 33 6.12 -6.07 7.44
C CYS A 33 5.59 -7.05 8.50
N THR A 34 6.23 -8.22 8.67
CA THR A 34 5.88 -9.16 9.75
C THR A 34 5.96 -8.51 11.12
N LYS A 35 7.05 -7.80 11.43
CA LYS A 35 7.20 -7.09 12.72
C LYS A 35 6.11 -6.05 12.95
N ALA A 36 5.70 -5.31 11.91
CA ALA A 36 4.62 -4.34 12.03
C ALA A 36 3.27 -5.01 12.30
N LYS A 37 2.98 -6.14 11.64
CA LYS A 37 1.77 -6.93 11.89
C LYS A 37 1.73 -7.50 13.31
N ASP A 38 2.86 -8.01 13.79
CA ASP A 38 2.98 -8.52 15.17
C ASP A 38 2.67 -7.42 16.19
N LEU A 39 3.25 -6.23 15.99
CA LEU A 39 2.95 -5.08 16.86
C LEU A 39 1.46 -4.72 16.84
N PHE A 40 0.83 -4.67 15.67
CA PHE A 40 -0.60 -4.35 15.55
C PHE A 40 -1.48 -5.39 16.24
N LYS A 41 -1.11 -6.66 16.13
CA LYS A 41 -1.75 -7.76 16.85
C LYS A 41 -1.61 -7.60 18.36
N ASP A 42 -0.43 -7.24 18.85
CA ASP A 42 -0.17 -7.05 20.28
C ASP A 42 -1.00 -5.89 20.87
N VAL A 43 -1.10 -4.77 20.15
CA VAL A 43 -1.94 -3.63 20.54
C VAL A 43 -3.41 -3.76 20.16
N LYS A 44 -3.81 -4.90 19.57
CA LYS A 44 -5.18 -5.22 19.13
C LYS A 44 -5.77 -4.19 18.15
N VAL A 45 -4.94 -3.65 17.27
CA VAL A 45 -5.36 -2.76 16.19
C VAL A 45 -5.81 -3.60 15.00
N GLN A 46 -7.05 -3.39 14.57
CA GLN A 46 -7.55 -3.94 13.31
C GLN A 46 -7.01 -3.11 12.15
N TYR A 47 -6.61 -3.77 11.07
CA TYR A 47 -6.08 -3.11 9.88
C TYR A 47 -6.43 -3.90 8.62
N THR A 48 -6.49 -3.18 7.51
CA THR A 48 -6.68 -3.76 6.18
C THR A 48 -5.33 -3.90 5.50
N GLU A 49 -4.93 -5.14 5.21
CA GLU A 49 -3.69 -5.42 4.51
C GLU A 49 -3.86 -5.33 2.99
N VAL A 50 -3.00 -4.56 2.33
CA VAL A 50 -2.86 -4.57 0.87
C VAL A 50 -1.49 -5.15 0.51
N ASN A 51 -1.46 -6.44 0.16
CA ASN A 51 -0.24 -7.10 -0.29
C ASN A 51 0.04 -6.75 -1.76
N LEU A 52 1.14 -6.04 -2.01
CA LEU A 52 1.51 -5.56 -3.34
C LEU A 52 1.91 -6.68 -4.31
N ASP A 53 2.44 -7.80 -3.81
CA ASP A 53 2.79 -8.94 -4.67
C ASP A 53 1.53 -9.67 -5.13
N GLN A 54 0.54 -9.82 -4.24
CA GLN A 54 -0.76 -10.38 -4.61
C GLN A 54 -1.51 -9.44 -5.56
N LEU A 55 -1.50 -8.13 -5.28
CA LEU A 55 -2.08 -7.11 -6.15
C LEU A 55 -1.47 -7.15 -7.56
N LYS A 56 -0.17 -7.41 -7.68
CA LYS A 56 0.50 -7.56 -8.99
C LYS A 56 -0.04 -8.75 -9.78
N ILE A 57 -0.39 -9.83 -9.10
CA ILE A 57 -0.94 -11.04 -9.72
C ILE A 57 -2.40 -10.79 -10.13
N ASP A 58 -3.20 -10.22 -9.23
CA ASP A 58 -4.64 -10.05 -9.43
C ASP A 58 -4.96 -8.90 -10.41
N GLN A 59 -4.21 -7.81 -10.32
CA GLN A 59 -4.44 -6.56 -11.07
C GLN A 59 -3.13 -6.03 -11.69
N PRO A 60 -2.51 -6.78 -12.62
CA PRO A 60 -1.20 -6.43 -13.17
C PRO A 60 -1.18 -5.10 -13.93
N LYS A 61 -2.33 -4.69 -14.51
CA LYS A 61 -2.47 -3.43 -15.25
C LYS A 61 -2.41 -2.22 -14.32
N ASP A 62 -3.03 -2.32 -13.14
CA ASP A 62 -3.17 -1.20 -12.20
C ASP A 62 -2.04 -1.16 -11.15
N TYR A 63 -1.34 -2.28 -10.96
CA TYR A 63 -0.23 -2.41 -10.00
C TYR A 63 0.78 -1.26 -10.03
N LEU A 64 1.32 -0.92 -11.22
CA LEU A 64 2.30 0.16 -11.31
C LEU A 64 1.71 1.52 -10.97
N GLY A 65 0.45 1.76 -11.36
CA GLY A 65 -0.27 2.99 -11.02
C GLY A 65 -0.42 3.15 -9.52
N ILE A 66 -0.84 2.09 -8.83
CA ILE A 66 -1.04 2.08 -7.36
C ILE A 66 0.29 2.25 -6.63
N VAL A 67 1.34 1.51 -6.99
CA VAL A 67 2.67 1.64 -6.37
C VAL A 67 3.23 3.05 -6.56
N ASN A 68 3.11 3.62 -7.76
CA ASN A 68 3.53 5.00 -7.98
C ASN A 68 2.66 6.00 -7.21
N GLY A 69 1.36 5.71 -7.05
CA GLY A 69 0.41 6.47 -6.21
C GLY A 69 0.86 6.54 -4.76
N LEU A 70 1.28 5.41 -4.20
CA LEU A 70 1.86 5.33 -2.86
C LEU A 70 3.10 6.21 -2.75
N VAL A 71 4.09 6.00 -3.61
CA VAL A 71 5.34 6.78 -3.61
C VAL A 71 5.07 8.28 -3.77
N TYR A 72 4.13 8.65 -4.64
CA TYR A 72 3.77 10.05 -4.86
C TYR A 72 3.16 10.68 -3.61
N THR A 73 2.31 9.94 -2.90
CA THR A 73 1.55 10.40 -1.73
C THR A 73 2.42 10.45 -0.48
N THR A 74 3.16 9.37 -0.19
CA THR A 74 3.92 9.20 1.05
C THR A 74 5.37 9.67 0.93
N ARG A 75 5.87 9.83 -0.31
CA ARG A 75 7.30 10.04 -0.62
C ARG A 75 8.20 8.87 -0.20
N GLN A 76 7.63 7.69 0.02
CA GLN A 76 8.34 6.48 0.44
C GLN A 76 8.26 5.38 -0.62
N THR A 77 9.35 4.67 -0.82
CA THR A 77 9.44 3.52 -1.75
C THR A 77 9.52 2.17 -1.04
N SER A 78 9.81 2.17 0.27
CA SER A 78 9.89 0.98 1.11
C SER A 78 8.51 0.51 1.58
N VAL A 79 8.43 -0.74 2.02
CA VAL A 79 7.29 -1.30 2.78
C VAL A 79 7.80 -1.82 4.14
N PRO A 80 6.96 -1.91 5.19
CA PRO A 80 5.53 -1.56 5.21
C PRO A 80 5.28 -0.05 5.10
N GLN A 81 4.19 0.34 4.43
CA GLN A 81 3.65 1.72 4.49
C GLN A 81 2.28 1.65 5.16
N ILE A 82 2.09 2.43 6.22
CA ILE A 82 0.90 2.47 7.07
C ILE A 82 0.38 3.90 7.08
#